data_AF-A0ABD6XVM2-F1
#
_entry.id   AF-A0ABD6XVM2-F1
#
_cell.length_a   1.000
_cell.length_b   1.000
_cell.length_c   1.000
_cell.angle_alpha   90.00
_cell.angle_beta   90.00
_cell.angle_gamma   90.00
#
_symmetry.space_group_name_H-M   'P 1'
#
loop_
_entity.id
_entity.type
_entity.pdbx_description
1 polymer ?
#
loop_
_entity_poly.entity_id
_entity_poly.type
_entity_poly.pdbx_seq_one_letter_code
_entity_poly.pdbx_strand_id
1 'polypeptide(L)' 'MKELCIQSRGDPIRAFFAFDPNRTAIVLCAGNKVGNEKRFYQEMLPVADREFTHWLNSFKDEE' A
#
# COMPACT_ATOMS: atom_id res chain seq x y z
N MET A 1 1.80 -1.76 -8.50
CA MET A 1 1.74 -1.02 -7.21
C MET A 1 2.76 0.11 -7.23
N LYS A 2 2.46 1.24 -6.61
CA LYS A 2 3.37 2.40 -6.47
C LYS A 2 3.47 2.81 -4.99
N GLU A 3 4.47 3.62 -4.67
CA GLU A 3 4.70 4.19 -3.33
C GLU A 3 4.47 5.71 -3.36
N LEU A 4 3.74 6.23 -2.37
CA LEU A 4 3.67 7.64 -2.03
C LEU A 4 4.68 7.91 -0.91
N CYS A 5 5.58 8.86 -1.15
CA CYS A 5 6.50 9.40 -0.17
C CYS A 5 5.87 10.61 0.51
N ILE A 6 5.37 10.45 1.72
CA ILE A 6 4.65 11.49 2.46
C ILE A 6 5.54 11.98 3.61
N GLN A 7 5.70 13.29 3.74
CA GLN A 7 6.31 13.91 4.92
C GLN A 7 5.21 14.44 5.83
N SER A 8 5.09 13.90 7.04
CA SER A 8 4.07 14.32 8.01
C SER A 8 4.72 14.65 9.35
N ARG A 9 4.71 15.92 9.76
CA ARG A 9 5.22 16.39 11.07
C ARG A 9 6.66 15.94 11.42
N GLY A 10 7.50 15.69 10.41
CA GLY A 10 8.87 15.18 10.61
C GLY A 10 9.01 13.69 10.29
N ASP A 11 7.91 12.94 10.26
CA ASP A 11 7.90 11.51 9.97
C ASP A 11 7.73 11.23 8.47
N PRO A 12 8.69 10.52 7.84
CA PRO A 12 8.57 10.05 6.46
C PRO A 12 7.70 8.79 6.42
N ILE A 13 6.44 8.99 6.07
CA ILE A 13 5.46 7.92 5.87
C ILE A 13 5.57 7.43 4.43
N ARG A 14 5.59 6.11 4.24
CA ARG A 14 5.45 5.46 2.93
C ARG A 14 4.10 4.78 2.86
N ALA A 15 3.29 5.19 1.88
CA ALA A 15 2.00 4.58 1.60
C ALA A 15 2.06 3.84 0.25
N PHE A 16 1.68 2.56 0.24
CA PHE A 16 1.58 1.77 -0.96
C PHE A 16 0.17 1.88 -1.52
N PHE A 17 0.08 2.08 -2.83
CA PHE A 17 -1.20 2.22 -3.51
C PHE A 17 -1.20 1.53 -4.88
N ALA A 18 -2.38 1.19 -5.35
CA ALA A 18 -2.61 0.65 -6.69
C ALA A 18 -3.85 1.28 -7.30
N PHE A 19 -3.99 1.16 -8.62
CA PHE A 19 -5.23 1.49 -9.32
C PHE A 19 -6.01 0.21 -9.56
N ASP A 20 -7.31 0.26 -9.31
CA ASP A 20 -8.24 -0.80 -9.70
C ASP A 20 -8.60 -0.71 -11.21
N PRO A 21 -9.36 -1.67 -11.77
CA PRO A 21 -9.83 -1.62 -13.15
C PRO A 21 -10.65 -0.37 -13.50
N ASN A 22 -11.34 0.21 -12.51
CA ASN A 22 -12.11 1.45 -12.63
C ASN A 22 -11.26 2.73 -12.56
N ARG A 23 -9.92 2.60 -12.51
CA ARG A 23 -8.97 3.72 -12.39
C ARG A 23 -9.12 4.51 -11.08
N THR A 24 -9.67 3.89 -10.04
CA THR A 24 -9.69 4.42 -8.68
C THR A 24 -8.40 4.07 -7.98
N ALA A 25 -7.76 5.07 -7.36
CA ALA A 25 -6.57 4.85 -6.55
C ALA A 25 -6.96 4.33 -5.17
N ILE A 26 -6.36 3.21 -4.76
CA ILE A 26 -6.61 2.55 -3.48
C ILE A 26 -5.32 2.51 -2.70
N VAL A 27 -5.35 3.05 -1.49
CA VAL A 27 -4.24 2.95 -0.53
C VAL A 27 -4.36 1.60 0.18
N LEU A 28 -3.31 0.80 0.08
CA LEU A 28 -3.29 -0.60 0.54
C LEU A 28 -2.74 -0.70 1.96
N CYS A 29 -1.62 -0.01 2.22
CA CYS A 29 -1.04 0.09 3.55
C CYS A 29 -0.12 1.31 3.63
N ALA A 30 0.13 1.80 4.84
CA ALA A 30 1.06 2.89 5.08
C ALA A 30 1.82 2.66 6.39
N GLY A 31 3.07 3.12 6.43
CA GLY A 31 3.91 2.99 7.62
C GLY A 31 5.02 4.02 7.66
N ASN A 32 5.50 4.30 8.87
CA ASN A 32 6.70 5.12 9.07
C ASN A 32 7.94 4.25 8.80
N LYS A 33 8.79 4.70 7.88
CA LYS A 33 9.99 3.96 7.47
C LYS A 33 11.15 4.13 8.46
N VAL A 34 11.14 5.15 9.32
CA VAL A 34 12.26 5.49 10.21
C VAL A 34 12.57 4.36 11.17
N GLY A 35 13.86 4.05 11.31
CA GLY A 35 14.36 3.08 12.29
C GLY A 35 14.29 1.61 11.86
N ASN A 36 13.59 1.27 10.77
CA ASN A 36 13.48 -0.12 10.30
C ASN A 36 13.56 -0.27 8.77
N GLU A 37 14.37 0.57 8.11
CA GLU A 37 14.41 0.69 6.65
C GLU A 37 14.66 -0.64 5.91
N LYS A 38 15.48 -1.53 6.49
CA LYS A 38 15.80 -2.84 5.89
C LYS A 38 14.63 -3.81 5.91
N ARG A 39 13.86 -3.87 7.00
CA ARG A 39 12.71 -4.80 7.12
C ARG A 39 11.41 -4.18 6.64
N PHE A 40 11.32 -2.86 6.61
CA PHE A 40 10.11 -2.14 6.21
C PHE A 40 9.54 -2.65 4.89
N TYR A 41 10.36 -2.74 3.83
CA TYR A 41 9.89 -3.25 2.55
C TYR A 41 9.60 -4.75 2.56
N GLN A 42 10.35 -5.53 3.34
CA GLN A 42 10.12 -6.98 3.47
C GLN A 42 8.78 -7.28 4.14
N GLU A 43 8.33 -6.42 5.05
CA GLU A 43 7.06 -6.57 5.76
C GLU A 43 5.89 -5.90 5.02
N MET A 44 6.11 -4.71 4.46
CA MET A 44 5.05 -3.91 3.86
C MET A 44 4.64 -4.38 2.46
N LEU A 45 5.57 -4.89 1.64
CA LEU A 45 5.24 -5.36 0.29
C LEU A 45 4.28 -6.56 0.32
N PRO A 46 4.51 -7.62 1.13
CA PRO A 46 3.56 -8.74 1.23
C PRO A 46 2.19 -8.31 1.76
N VAL A 47 2.16 -7.36 2.71
CA VAL A 47 0.90 -6.81 3.22
C VAL A 47 0.14 -6.12 2.09
N ALA A 48 0.80 -5.20 1.38
CA ALA A 48 0.17 -4.48 0.28
C ALA A 48 -0.35 -5.42 -0.82
N ASP A 49 0.41 -6.47 -1.15
CA ASP A 49 0.03 -7.45 -2.17
C ASP A 49 -1.18 -8.29 -1.75
N ARG A 50 -1.24 -8.69 -0.47
CA ARG A 50 -2.39 -9.39 0.11
C ARG A 50 -3.63 -8.50 0.10
N GLU A 51 -3.52 -7.25 0.55
CA GLU A 51 -4.66 -6.32 0.56
C GLU A 51 -5.17 -6.04 -0.85
N PHE A 52 -4.29 -5.90 -1.84
CA PHE A 52 -4.69 -5.69 -3.22
C PHE A 52 -5.35 -6.93 -3.83
N THR A 53 -4.82 -8.12 -3.56
CA THR A 53 -5.44 -9.38 -3.99
C THR A 53 -6.82 -9.56 -3.36
N HIS A 54 -6.96 -9.23 -2.08
CA HIS A 54 -8.25 -9.26 -1.40
C HIS A 54 -9.26 -8.31 -2.05
N TRP A 55 -8.85 -7.06 -2.33
CA TRP A 55 -9.67 -6.10 -3.05
C TRP A 55 -10.09 -6.60 -4.44
N LEU A 56 -9.18 -7.16 -5.23
CA LEU A 56 -9.51 -7.68 -6.56
C LEU A 56 -10.45 -8.89 -6.51
N ASN A 57 -10.40 -9.69 -5.45
CA ASN A 57 -11.33 -10.81 -5.28
C ASN A 57 -12.73 -10.31 -4.88
N SER A 58 -12.84 -9.37 -3.94
CA SER A 58 -14.14 -8.78 -3.61
C SER A 58 -14.76 -8.05 -4.80
N PHE A 59 -13.93 -7.47 -5.67
CA PHE A 59 -14.37 -6.81 -6.89
C PHE A 59 -15.01 -7.76 -7.91
N LYS A 60 -14.57 -9.03 -7.96
CA LYS A 60 -15.11 -10.03 -8.90
C LYS A 60 -16.45 -10.63 -8.45
N ASP A 61 -16.76 -10.54 -7.16
CA ASP A 61 -18.02 -11.04 -6.60
C ASP A 61 -19.18 -10.04 -6.80
N GLU A 62 -18.87 -8.80 -7.17
CA GLU A 62 -19.84 -7.72 -7.44
C GLU A 62 -20.21 -7.55 -8.94
N GLU A 63 -19.51 -8.24 -9.86
CA GLU A 63 -19.81 -8.32 -11.31
C GLU A 63 -20.66 -9.56 -11.66
#